data_AF-A0AAU4IU05-F1
#
_entry.id   AF-A0AAU4IU05-F1
#
_cell.length_a   1.000
_cell.length_b   1.000
_cell.length_c   1.000
_cell.angle_alpha   90.00
_cell.angle_beta   90.00
_cell.angle_gamma   90.00
#
_symmetry.space_group_name_H-M   'P 1'
#
loop_
_entity.id
_entity.type
_entity.pdbx_description
1 polymer ?
#
loop_
_entity_poly.entity_id
_entity_poly.type
_entity_poly.pdbx_seq_one_letter_code
_entity_poly.pdbx_strand_id
1 'polypeptide(L)'
;MAWDLVAQTDGVIRTVSGLRGWREWTSRAVFGLRQADRAHLDRLHEAWLSRGTPWSLNSHVVDRFFVFAGYPARYAPVRVTGTEDPATADQRWHAVITSLLEG
;
A
#
# COMPACT_ATOMS: atom_id res chain seq x y z
N MET A 1 2.42 -18.80 -20.55
CA MET A 1 1.10 -18.19 -20.32
C MET A 1 1.13 -17.38 -19.03
N ALA A 2 1.70 -16.18 -19.06
CA ALA A 2 1.74 -15.28 -17.90
C ALA A 2 0.82 -14.05 -18.08
N TRP A 3 0.21 -13.92 -19.26
CA TRP A 3 -0.64 -12.78 -19.64
C TRP A 3 -2.08 -12.90 -19.12
N ASP A 4 -2.56 -14.11 -18.84
CA ASP A 4 -3.95 -14.33 -18.36
C ASP A 4 -4.17 -13.94 -16.90
N LEU A 5 -3.12 -14.00 -16.06
CA LEU A 5 -3.24 -13.64 -14.63
C LEU A 5 -3.35 -12.12 -14.44
N VAL A 6 -2.61 -11.34 -15.25
CA VAL A 6 -2.64 -9.87 -15.23
C VAL A 6 -3.99 -9.35 -15.75
N ALA A 7 -4.50 -9.94 -16.85
CA ALA A 7 -5.80 -9.58 -17.40
C ALA A 7 -6.97 -9.98 -16.47
N GLN A 8 -6.88 -11.12 -15.76
CA GLN A 8 -7.87 -11.49 -14.73
C GLN A 8 -7.82 -10.54 -13.51
N THR A 9 -6.64 -10.07 -13.14
CA THR A 9 -6.48 -9.13 -12.02
C THR A 9 -7.10 -7.76 -12.36
N ASP A 10 -6.92 -7.29 -13.59
CA ASP A 10 -7.51 -6.04 -14.09
C ASP A 10 -9.03 -6.12 -14.26
N GLY A 11 -9.56 -7.28 -14.67
CA GLY A 11 -11.00 -7.49 -14.88
C GLY A 11 -11.82 -7.42 -13.57
N VAL A 12 -11.26 -7.93 -12.46
CA VAL A 12 -11.91 -7.86 -11.13
C VAL A 12 -11.87 -6.44 -10.54
N ILE A 13 -10.90 -5.64 -10.96
CA ILE A 13 -10.62 -4.30 -10.43
C ILE A 13 -11.54 -3.21 -10.99
N ARG A 14 -12.15 -3.43 -12.16
CA ARG A 14 -12.66 -2.34 -13.01
C ARG A 14 -14.18 -2.18 -13.09
N THR A 15 -14.94 -2.95 -12.33
CA THR A 15 -16.42 -2.89 -12.36
C THR A 15 -16.96 -2.12 -11.15
N VAL A 16 -17.00 -0.79 -11.28
CA VAL A 16 -17.92 0.15 -10.62
C VAL A 16 -17.84 0.27 -9.08
N SER A 17 -17.28 1.40 -8.60
CA SER A 17 -17.44 1.98 -7.25
C SER A 17 -17.15 1.07 -6.04
N GLY A 18 -15.87 1.01 -5.63
CA GLY A 18 -15.51 0.54 -4.30
C GLY A 18 -14.22 -0.26 -4.29
N LEU A 19 -13.09 0.39 -4.06
CA LEU A 19 -11.93 -0.28 -3.47
C LEU A 19 -12.41 -0.85 -2.11
N ARG A 20 -12.86 -2.11 -2.11
CA ARG A 20 -13.56 -2.71 -0.96
C ARG A 20 -12.60 -3.50 -0.10
N GLY A 21 -11.74 -2.75 0.59
CA GLY A 21 -10.89 -3.29 1.62
C GLY A 21 -9.46 -2.80 1.50
N TRP A 22 -8.72 -2.96 2.59
CA TRP A 22 -7.30 -2.61 2.65
C TRP A 22 -6.43 -3.51 1.78
N ARG A 23 -6.88 -4.74 1.51
CA ARG A 23 -6.15 -5.71 0.68
C ARG A 23 -6.02 -5.23 -0.76
N GLU A 24 -7.10 -4.71 -1.34
CA GLU A 24 -7.13 -4.20 -2.70
C GLU A 24 -6.19 -3.00 -2.87
N TRP A 25 -6.15 -2.12 -1.86
CA TRP A 25 -5.21 -1.00 -1.82
C TRP A 25 -3.76 -1.48 -1.78
N THR A 26 -3.47 -2.43 -0.87
CA THR A 26 -2.14 -3.03 -0.74
C THR A 26 -1.71 -3.73 -2.03
N SER A 27 -2.55 -4.58 -2.63
CA SER A 27 -2.22 -5.27 -3.87
C SER A 27 -1.94 -4.31 -5.03
N ARG A 28 -2.70 -3.21 -5.15
CA ARG A 28 -2.46 -2.19 -6.19
C ARG A 28 -1.19 -1.39 -5.93
N ALA A 29 -0.85 -1.12 -4.66
CA ALA A 29 0.40 -0.46 -4.31
C ALA A 29 1.60 -1.36 -4.60
N VAL A 30 1.52 -2.66 -4.24
CA VAL A 30 2.53 -3.68 -4.60
C VAL A 30 2.72 -3.76 -6.11
N PHE A 31 1.63 -3.78 -6.88
CA PHE A 31 1.70 -3.78 -8.34
C PHE A 31 2.46 -2.55 -8.87
N GLY A 32 2.09 -1.35 -8.41
CA GLY A 32 2.78 -0.12 -8.80
C GLY A 32 4.27 -0.10 -8.44
N LEU A 33 4.60 -0.58 -7.24
CA LEU A 33 5.98 -0.69 -6.76
C LEU A 33 6.81 -1.66 -7.61
N ARG A 34 6.27 -2.85 -7.93
CA ARG A 34 6.97 -3.86 -8.75
C ARG A 34 7.21 -3.38 -10.18
N GLN A 35 6.30 -2.59 -10.74
CA GLN A 35 6.43 -2.05 -12.10
C GLN A 35 7.22 -0.73 -12.17
N ALA A 36 7.66 -0.19 -11.02
CA ALA A 36 8.18 1.17 -10.91
C ALA A 36 7.24 2.23 -11.57
N ASP A 37 5.92 1.98 -11.59
CA ASP A 37 4.93 2.86 -12.21
C ASP A 37 4.55 3.97 -11.24
N ARG A 38 5.34 5.06 -11.28
CA ARG A 38 5.13 6.21 -10.41
C ARG A 38 3.77 6.87 -10.64
N ALA A 39 3.32 6.98 -11.89
CA ALA A 39 2.08 7.63 -12.22
C ALA A 39 0.86 6.87 -11.66
N HIS A 40 0.92 5.53 -11.64
CA HIS A 40 -0.09 4.71 -10.96
C HIS A 40 -0.09 4.92 -9.46
N LEU A 41 1.09 4.94 -8.82
CA LEU A 41 1.22 5.19 -7.39
C LEU A 41 0.70 6.58 -6.99
N ASP A 42 0.95 7.61 -7.81
CA ASP A 42 0.46 8.97 -7.56
C ASP A 42 -1.08 9.01 -7.58
N ARG A 43 -1.71 8.45 -8.63
CA ARG A 43 -3.18 8.37 -8.72
C ARG A 43 -3.79 7.55 -7.58
N LEU A 44 -3.13 6.46 -7.20
CA LEU A 44 -3.59 5.60 -6.13
C LEU A 44 -3.49 6.33 -4.77
N HIS A 45 -2.41 7.07 -4.54
CA HIS A 45 -2.22 7.84 -3.31
C HIS A 45 -3.25 8.96 -3.17
N GLU A 46 -3.52 9.72 -4.24
CA GLU A 46 -4.58 10.74 -4.25
C GLU A 46 -5.96 10.15 -3.95
N ALA A 47 -6.28 8.99 -4.56
CA ALA A 47 -7.52 8.28 -4.28
C ALA A 47 -7.60 7.80 -2.82
N TRP A 48 -6.47 7.38 -2.22
CA TRP A 48 -6.41 6.99 -0.82
C TRP A 48 -6.66 8.17 0.13
N LEU A 49 -6.08 9.32 -0.15
CA LEU A 49 -6.26 10.54 0.64
C LEU A 49 -7.71 11.03 0.61
N SER A 50 -8.32 11.09 -0.58
CA SER A 50 -9.69 11.59 -0.76
C SER A 50 -10.77 10.76 -0.06
N ARG A 51 -10.49 9.49 0.28
CA ARG A 51 -11.44 8.61 0.96
C ARG A 51 -11.74 9.01 2.41
N GLY A 52 -10.91 9.83 3.05
CA GLY A 52 -11.13 10.24 4.44
C GLY A 52 -11.09 9.06 5.43
N THR A 53 -10.35 7.99 5.12
CA THR A 53 -10.38 6.74 5.88
C THR A 53 -10.03 6.98 7.37
N PRO A 54 -10.90 6.55 8.31
CA PRO A 54 -10.59 6.59 9.73
C PRO A 54 -9.34 5.78 10.06
N TRP A 55 -8.75 6.11 11.21
CA TRP A 55 -7.64 5.35 11.76
C TRP A 55 -8.07 3.89 11.98
N SER A 56 -7.26 2.96 11.47
CA SER A 56 -7.34 1.53 11.76
C SER A 56 -5.99 0.87 11.44
N LEU A 57 -5.70 -0.29 12.02
CA LEU A 57 -4.48 -1.06 11.66
C LEU A 57 -4.40 -1.33 10.15
N ASN A 58 -5.54 -1.61 9.53
CA ASN A 58 -5.65 -1.83 8.09
C ASN A 58 -5.31 -0.56 7.28
N SER A 59 -5.77 0.61 7.75
CA SER A 59 -5.44 1.90 7.12
C SER A 59 -3.95 2.23 7.25
N HIS A 60 -3.31 1.82 8.35
CA HIS A 60 -1.86 1.95 8.55
C HIS A 60 -1.07 1.08 7.58
N VAL A 61 -1.48 -0.17 7.39
CA VAL A 61 -0.83 -1.07 6.42
C VAL A 61 -0.79 -0.42 5.04
N VAL A 62 -1.93 0.11 4.57
CA VAL A 62 -2.00 0.82 3.28
C VAL A 62 -1.09 2.04 3.26
N ASP A 63 -1.11 2.86 4.31
CA ASP A 63 -0.27 4.05 4.42
C ASP A 63 1.24 3.70 4.36
N ARG A 64 1.66 2.59 4.96
CA ARG A 64 3.07 2.16 4.92
C ARG A 64 3.56 1.81 3.51
N PHE A 65 2.70 1.30 2.63
CA PHE A 65 3.08 1.09 1.22
C PHE A 65 3.35 2.42 0.49
N PHE A 66 2.58 3.47 0.79
CA PHE A 66 2.84 4.79 0.23
C PHE A 66 4.09 5.44 0.84
N VAL A 67 4.31 5.31 2.14
CA VAL A 67 5.56 5.77 2.76
C VAL A 67 6.77 5.07 2.15
N PHE A 68 6.69 3.76 1.93
CA PHE A 68 7.73 3.00 1.22
C PHE A 68 7.98 3.54 -0.19
N ALA A 69 6.91 3.93 -0.90
CA ALA A 69 7.01 4.59 -2.19
C ALA A 69 7.51 6.05 -2.12
N GLY A 70 7.84 6.57 -0.94
CA GLY A 70 8.37 7.93 -0.75
C GLY A 70 7.32 9.02 -0.60
N TYR A 71 6.05 8.68 -0.36
CA TYR A 71 5.02 9.68 -0.03
C TYR A 71 5.07 10.06 1.46
N PRO A 72 4.61 11.27 1.83
CA PRO A 72 4.47 11.66 3.23
C PRO A 72 3.55 10.70 3.99
N ALA A 73 3.95 10.35 5.21
CA ALA A 73 3.14 9.51 6.09
C ALA A 73 1.85 10.22 6.51
N ARG A 74 0.70 9.56 6.35
CA ARG A 74 -0.58 10.03 6.89
C ARG A 74 -0.72 9.72 8.38
N TYR A 75 -0.17 8.59 8.81
CA TYR A 75 -0.24 8.16 10.20
C TYR A 75 1.16 7.97 10.79
N ALA A 76 1.29 8.12 12.12
CA ALA A 76 2.51 7.73 12.81
C ALA A 76 2.73 6.21 12.69
N PRO A 77 3.97 5.71 12.58
CA PRO A 77 4.21 4.27 12.50
C PRO A 77 3.66 3.53 13.72
N VAL A 78 2.98 2.40 13.48
CA VAL A 78 2.51 1.52 14.55
C VAL A 78 3.71 0.90 15.26
N ARG A 79 3.79 1.16 16.56
CA ARG A 79 4.79 0.57 17.44
C ARG A 79 4.31 -0.78 17.99
N VAL A 80 5.18 -1.77 18.01
CA VAL A 80 4.91 -3.09 18.62
C VAL A 80 5.06 -3.02 20.14
N THR A 81 6.03 -2.22 20.61
CA THR A 81 6.26 -1.97 22.03
C THR A 81 6.20 -0.47 22.31
N GLY A 82 5.77 -0.08 23.51
CA GLY A 82 5.70 1.35 23.88
C GLY A 82 7.06 2.07 23.85
N THR A 83 8.16 1.31 23.92
CA THR A 83 9.54 1.80 23.93
C THR A 83 10.20 1.78 22.55
N GLU A 84 9.55 1.26 21.50
CA GLU A 84 10.07 1.27 20.14
C GLU A 84 10.16 2.72 19.64
N ASP A 85 11.34 3.13 19.18
CA ASP A 85 11.50 4.43 18.54
C ASP A 85 10.88 4.41 17.13
N PRO A 86 10.45 5.57 16.59
CA PRO A 86 9.81 5.64 15.27
C PRO A 86 10.68 5.12 14.11
N ALA A 87 12.00 5.32 14.16
CA ALA A 87 12.89 4.92 13.07
C ALA A 87 13.00 3.40 13.00
N THR A 88 13.08 2.72 14.14
CA THR A 88 13.03 1.25 14.23
C THR A 88 11.71 0.71 13.68
N ALA A 89 10.58 1.35 14.02
CA ALA A 89 9.28 0.95 13.50
C ALA A 89 9.18 1.11 11.97
N ASP A 90 9.70 2.20 11.41
CA ASP A 90 9.73 2.44 9.97
C ASP A 90 10.69 1.47 9.24
N GLN A 91 11.86 1.18 9.80
CA GLN A 91 12.78 0.17 9.26
C GLN A 91 12.15 -1.21 9.19
N ARG A 92 11.42 -1.61 10.23
CA ARG A 92 10.68 -2.88 10.26
C ARG A 92 9.64 -2.94 9.14
N TRP A 93 8.88 -1.87 8.96
CA TRP A 93 7.91 -1.78 7.86
C TRP A 93 8.58 -1.84 6.48
N HIS A 94 9.71 -1.16 6.33
CA HIS A 94 10.49 -1.20 5.10
C HIS A 94 10.93 -2.63 4.79
N ALA A 95 11.52 -3.35 5.75
CA ALA A 95 11.95 -4.74 5.58
C ALA A 95 10.79 -5.69 5.22
N VAL A 96 9.64 -5.55 5.87
CA VAL A 96 8.44 -6.35 5.56
C VAL A 96 7.96 -6.11 4.12
N ILE A 97 7.89 -4.84 3.70
CA ILE A 97 7.43 -4.49 2.35
C ILE A 97 8.44 -4.96 1.30
N THR A 98 9.75 -4.79 1.51
CA THR A 98 10.79 -5.32 0.62
C THR A 98 10.65 -6.83 0.43
N SER A 99 10.49 -7.61 1.51
CA SER A 99 10.28 -9.05 1.42
C SER A 99 9.03 -9.43 0.62
N LEU A 100 7.95 -8.65 0.72
CA LEU A 100 6.74 -8.86 -0.09
C LEU A 100 6.94 -8.52 -1.56
N LEU A 101 7.85 -7.61 -1.90
CA LEU A 101 8.14 -7.23 -3.29
C LEU A 101 9.05 -8.23 -3.98
N GLU A 102 9.97 -8.85 -3.24
CA GLU A 102 10.97 -9.80 -3.73
C GLU A 102 10.47 -11.26 -3.83
N GLY A 103 9.39 -11.60 -3.13
CA GLY A 103 8.74 -12.93 -3.20
C GLY A 103 7.93 -13.15 -4.48
#